data_AF-A0A9W6P991-F1
#
_entry.id   AF-A0A9W6P991-F1
#
_cell.length_a   1.000
_cell.length_b   1.000
_cell.length_c   1.000
_cell.angle_alpha   90.00
_cell.angle_beta   90.00
_cell.angle_gamma   90.00
#
_symmetry.space_group_name_H-M   'P 1'
#
loop_
_entity.id
_entity.type
_entity.pdbx_description
1 polymer ?
#
loop_
_entity_poly.entity_id
_entity_poly.type
_entity_poly.pdbx_seq_one_letter_code
_entity_poly.pdbx_strand_id
1 'polypeptide(L)'
;MAVAALASVCAVGSAGAASADTTVAPMANPSECRYETMGDWGGRALCKKSNGGSFRAIVACKSATTGKIQYFYGPWAKTGTSTAYCSGDTRALFAGVGLSPTVRT
;
A
#
# COMPACT_ATOMS: atom_id res chain seq x y z
N MET A 1 42.01 -33.16 42.95
CA MET A 1 41.45 -33.94 41.83
C MET A 1 39.96 -34.06 42.04
N ALA A 2 39.15 -33.42 41.20
CA ALA A 2 37.75 -33.72 40.98
C ALA A 2 37.38 -33.14 39.61
N VAL A 3 36.98 -34.01 38.69
CA VAL A 3 36.44 -33.67 37.37
C VAL A 3 34.92 -33.75 37.49
N ALA A 4 34.20 -32.75 36.98
CA ALA A 4 32.85 -32.95 36.45
C ALA A 4 32.53 -31.86 35.42
N ALA A 5 32.34 -32.31 34.18
CA ALA A 5 31.77 -31.56 33.07
C ALA A 5 30.24 -31.56 33.16
N LEU A 6 29.57 -30.54 32.61
CA LEU A 6 28.56 -30.64 31.53
C LEU A 6 27.73 -29.35 31.39
N ALA A 7 27.38 -29.09 30.13
CA ALA A 7 26.83 -27.89 29.54
C ALA A 7 25.45 -27.45 30.07
N SER A 8 25.11 -26.16 29.88
CA SER A 8 23.74 -25.72 29.59
C SER A 8 23.76 -24.35 28.92
N VAL A 9 23.48 -24.35 27.61
CA VAL A 9 23.13 -23.18 26.81
C VAL A 9 21.75 -22.69 27.26
N CYS A 10 21.66 -21.47 27.77
CA CYS A 10 20.40 -20.72 27.86
C CYS A 10 20.56 -19.40 27.12
N ALA A 11 20.42 -19.46 25.80
CA ALA A 11 19.98 -18.32 25.03
C ALA A 11 18.51 -18.06 25.41
N VAL A 12 18.25 -16.99 26.15
CA VAL A 12 16.91 -16.41 26.23
C VAL A 12 17.08 -14.95 25.84
N GLY A 13 16.78 -14.69 24.57
CA GLY A 13 16.71 -13.35 24.02
C GLY A 13 15.73 -12.52 24.83
N SER A 14 16.09 -11.25 25.03
CA SER A 14 15.23 -10.24 25.59
C SER A 14 13.91 -10.27 24.83
N ALA A 15 12.88 -10.83 25.45
CA ALA A 15 11.50 -10.67 25.02
C ALA A 15 11.20 -9.18 25.15
N GLY A 16 11.44 -8.44 24.07
CA GLY A 16 10.91 -7.10 23.91
C GLY A 16 9.42 -7.22 24.12
N ALA A 17 8.92 -6.56 25.16
CA ALA A 17 7.51 -6.48 25.45
C ALA A 17 6.81 -6.03 24.16
N ALA A 18 6.03 -6.93 23.56
CA ALA A 18 5.04 -6.53 22.60
C ALA A 18 4.02 -5.73 23.40
N SER A 19 4.14 -4.39 23.37
CA SER A 19 3.08 -3.52 23.83
C SER A 19 1.88 -3.80 22.94
N ALA A 20 0.95 -4.62 23.43
CA ALA A 20 -0.41 -4.68 22.94
C ALA A 20 -1.06 -3.35 23.31
N ASP A 21 -0.69 -2.32 22.55
CA ASP A 21 -1.30 -1.01 22.64
C ASP A 21 -2.74 -1.19 22.19
N THR A 22 -3.65 -1.26 23.17
CA THR A 22 -5.09 -1.19 22.92
C THR A 22 -5.48 0.26 22.67
N THR A 23 -4.65 0.99 21.92
CA THR A 23 -5.10 2.22 21.30
C THR A 23 -6.02 1.78 20.17
N VAL A 24 -7.22 2.34 20.14
CA VAL A 24 -8.13 2.23 19.00
C VAL A 24 -7.28 2.55 17.79
N ALA A 25 -6.86 1.53 17.05
CA ALA A 25 -5.91 1.69 15.95
C ALA A 25 -6.49 2.81 15.10
N PRO A 26 -5.79 3.95 14.92
CA PRO A 26 -6.30 5.00 14.08
C PRO A 26 -6.38 4.35 12.70
N MET A 27 -7.57 3.91 12.32
CA MET A 27 -7.89 3.58 10.95
C MET A 27 -7.75 4.94 10.27
N ALA A 28 -6.52 5.25 9.85
CA ALA A 28 -6.13 6.46 9.15
C ALA A 28 -5.97 6.16 7.67
N ASN A 29 -6.00 4.89 7.27
CA ASN A 29 -5.90 4.45 5.88
C ASN A 29 -7.27 4.02 5.33
N PRO A 30 -7.57 4.38 4.07
CA PRO A 30 -8.74 3.87 3.37
C PRO A 30 -8.77 2.35 3.33
N SER A 31 -9.94 1.76 3.53
CA SER A 31 -10.16 0.31 3.51
C SER A 31 -11.24 -0.08 2.50
N GLU A 32 -11.35 -1.38 2.23
CA GLU A 32 -12.21 -1.93 1.17
C GLU A 32 -11.88 -1.32 -0.20
N CYS A 33 -10.58 -1.17 -0.45
CA CYS A 33 -10.06 -0.66 -1.72
C CYS A 33 -10.04 -1.77 -2.78
N ARG A 34 -10.58 -1.49 -3.95
CA ARG A 34 -10.45 -2.29 -5.16
C ARG A 34 -9.84 -1.42 -6.25
N TYR A 35 -8.99 -2.00 -7.07
CA TYR A 35 -8.46 -1.33 -8.24
C TYR A 35 -8.51 -2.27 -9.43
N GLU A 36 -8.70 -1.70 -10.60
CA GLU A 36 -8.76 -2.45 -11.85
C GLU A 36 -8.27 -1.59 -13.00
N THR A 37 -7.67 -2.28 -13.98
CA THR A 37 -7.27 -1.67 -15.24
C THR A 37 -8.51 -1.54 -16.11
N MET A 38 -8.78 -0.35 -16.64
CA MET A 38 -9.94 -0.09 -17.50
C MET A 38 -9.53 -0.26 -18.97
N GLY A 39 -9.19 -1.48 -19.34
CA GLY A 39 -8.59 -1.77 -20.65
C GLY A 39 -7.25 -1.05 -20.82
N ASP A 40 -6.95 -0.63 -22.04
CA ASP A 40 -5.65 -0.08 -22.44
C ASP A 40 -5.44 1.40 -22.08
N TRP A 41 -6.49 2.11 -21.64
CA TRP A 41 -6.45 3.57 -21.54
C TRP A 41 -6.26 4.09 -20.11
N GLY A 42 -6.36 3.24 -19.09
CA GLY A 42 -6.20 3.71 -17.71
C GLY A 42 -6.51 2.67 -16.64
N GLY A 43 -6.66 3.16 -15.42
CA GLY A 43 -7.02 2.35 -14.26
C GLY A 43 -7.85 3.14 -13.27
N ARG A 44 -8.69 2.46 -12.50
CA ARG A 44 -9.45 3.06 -11.41
C ARG A 44 -9.12 2.40 -10.09
N ALA A 45 -9.26 3.18 -9.03
CA ALA A 45 -9.27 2.72 -7.66
C ALA A 45 -10.57 3.17 -7.00
N LEU A 46 -11.19 2.29 -6.23
CA LEU A 46 -12.39 2.56 -5.47
C LEU A 46 -12.15 2.11 -4.03
N CYS A 47 -12.29 3.00 -3.07
CA CYS A 47 -12.31 2.64 -1.65
C CYS A 47 -13.65 3.05 -1.06
N LYS A 48 -14.32 2.09 -0.40
CA LYS A 48 -15.65 2.33 0.21
C LYS A 48 -15.54 3.09 1.54
N LYS A 49 -14.44 2.93 2.26
CA LYS A 49 -14.23 3.54 3.57
C LYS A 49 -12.95 4.38 3.56
N SER A 50 -13.08 5.66 3.87
CA SER A 50 -11.93 6.59 4.00
C SER A 50 -11.08 6.27 5.21
N ASN A 51 -11.73 5.92 6.32
CA ASN A 51 -11.15 5.88 7.67
C ASN A 51 -10.15 7.03 7.88
N GLY A 52 -10.62 8.27 7.79
CA GLY A 52 -9.78 9.46 7.98
C GLY A 52 -8.80 9.78 6.84
N GLY A 53 -8.33 8.80 6.07
CA GLY A 53 -7.32 8.94 5.01
C GLY A 53 -7.88 9.25 3.63
N SER A 54 -6.95 9.35 2.67
CA SER A 54 -7.24 9.57 1.26
C SER A 54 -6.59 8.47 0.41
N PHE A 55 -7.20 8.16 -0.73
CA PHE A 55 -6.63 7.26 -1.72
C PHE A 55 -6.60 7.92 -3.10
N ARG A 56 -5.78 7.40 -4.01
CA ARG A 56 -5.82 7.77 -5.43
C ARG A 56 -5.56 6.55 -6.30
N ALA A 57 -6.09 6.56 -7.52
CA ALA A 57 -5.70 5.59 -8.54
C ALA A 57 -4.27 5.85 -9.01
N ILE A 58 -3.54 4.77 -9.27
CA ILE A 58 -2.24 4.79 -9.92
C ILE A 58 -2.35 3.83 -11.11
N VAL A 59 -1.88 4.25 -12.27
CA VAL A 59 -1.77 3.35 -13.43
C VAL A 59 -0.35 3.44 -13.99
N ALA A 60 0.24 2.29 -14.27
CA ALA A 60 1.48 2.20 -15.02
C ALA A 60 1.14 2.02 -16.50
N CYS A 61 1.62 2.91 -17.33
CA CYS A 61 1.38 2.91 -18.77
C CYS A 61 2.70 2.72 -19.51
N LYS A 62 2.70 1.85 -20.51
CA LYS A 62 3.86 1.59 -21.37
C LYS A 62 3.70 2.31 -22.70
N SER A 63 4.68 3.10 -23.09
CA SER A 63 4.74 3.71 -24.43
C SER A 63 4.92 2.63 -25.49
N ALA A 64 4.07 2.63 -26.51
CA ALA A 64 4.19 1.72 -27.65
C ALA A 64 5.43 2.03 -28.48
N THR A 65 5.83 3.31 -28.57
CA THR A 65 6.98 3.74 -29.36
C THR A 65 8.31 3.48 -28.65
N THR A 66 8.40 3.80 -27.36
CA THR A 66 9.68 3.76 -26.63
C THR A 66 9.82 2.57 -25.69
N GLY A 67 8.72 1.84 -25.41
CA GLY A 67 8.69 0.76 -24.43
C GLY A 67 8.83 1.22 -22.97
N LYS A 68 9.00 2.52 -22.71
CA LYS A 68 9.17 3.08 -21.36
C LYS A 68 7.88 2.98 -20.57
N ILE A 69 8.00 2.70 -19.28
CA ILE A 69 6.90 2.68 -18.33
C ILE A 69 6.82 4.04 -17.62
N GLN A 70 5.63 4.63 -17.60
CA GLN A 70 5.33 5.89 -16.93
C GLN A 70 4.16 5.67 -15.96
N TYR A 71 4.19 6.36 -14.83
CA TYR A 71 3.12 6.29 -13.83
C TYR A 71 2.23 7.53 -13.93
N PHE A 72 0.94 7.30 -14.04
CA PHE A 72 -0.08 8.34 -14.00
C PHE A 72 -0.92 8.20 -12.74
N TYR A 73 -1.36 9.34 -12.23
CA TYR A 73 -2.01 9.44 -10.94
C TYR A 73 -3.38 10.09 -11.10
N GLY A 74 -4.39 9.49 -10.49
CA GLY A 74 -5.70 10.08 -10.35
C GLY A 74 -5.75 11.10 -9.21
N PRO A 75 -6.89 11.80 -9.06
CA PRO A 75 -7.10 12.71 -7.95
C PRO A 75 -7.16 11.95 -6.61
N TRP A 76 -6.71 12.60 -5.54
CA TRP A 76 -6.94 12.11 -4.19
C TRP A 76 -8.44 12.20 -3.85
N ALA A 77 -8.99 11.10 -3.35
CA ALA A 77 -10.37 10.99 -2.92
C ALA A 77 -10.40 10.39 -1.51
N LYS A 78 -11.39 10.78 -0.69
CA LYS A 78 -11.64 10.14 0.61
C LYS A 78 -12.55 8.93 0.47
N THR A 79 -13.52 8.98 -0.43
CA THR A 79 -14.49 7.91 -0.72
C THR A 79 -14.84 7.88 -2.21
N GLY A 80 -15.38 6.76 -2.69
CA GLY A 80 -15.87 6.64 -4.06
C GLY A 80 -14.81 6.12 -5.02
N THR A 81 -14.71 6.72 -6.21
CA THR A 81 -13.80 6.28 -7.28
C THR A 81 -12.78 7.37 -7.59
N SER A 82 -11.52 6.98 -7.70
CA SER A 82 -10.43 7.76 -8.30
C SER A 82 -10.01 7.09 -9.59
N THR A 83 -9.71 7.87 -10.62
CA THR A 83 -9.36 7.36 -11.95
C THR A 83 -8.07 7.99 -12.44
N ALA A 84 -7.18 7.16 -12.98
CA ALA A 84 -5.94 7.57 -13.63
C ALA A 84 -5.97 7.14 -15.10
N TYR A 85 -5.51 8.01 -15.99
CA TYR A 85 -5.53 7.80 -17.44
C TYR A 85 -4.10 7.73 -17.99
N CYS A 86 -3.90 6.83 -18.93
CA CYS A 86 -2.72 6.81 -19.79
C CYS A 86 -2.87 7.89 -20.86
N SER A 87 -1.82 8.70 -21.07
CA SER A 87 -1.82 9.75 -22.10
C SER A 87 -1.03 9.35 -23.34
N GLY A 88 -1.42 9.89 -24.50
CA GLY A 88 -0.64 9.77 -25.74
C GLY A 88 -0.61 8.35 -26.31
N ASP A 89 0.59 7.88 -26.69
CA ASP A 89 0.84 6.55 -27.26
C ASP A 89 0.95 5.45 -26.19
N THR A 90 0.69 5.77 -24.93
CA THR A 90 0.86 4.82 -23.83
C THR A 90 -0.36 3.92 -23.64
N ARG A 91 -0.11 2.70 -23.13
CA ARG A 91 -1.11 1.66 -22.87
C ARG A 91 -1.01 1.18 -21.43
N ALA A 92 -2.14 1.04 -20.75
CA ALA A 92 -2.18 0.59 -19.36
C ALA A 92 -1.65 -0.85 -19.24
N LEU A 93 -0.70 -1.06 -18.34
CA LEU A 93 -0.19 -2.38 -17.99
C LEU A 93 -0.85 -2.91 -16.72
N PHE A 94 -0.87 -2.09 -15.68
CA PHE A 94 -1.46 -2.44 -14.41
C PHE A 94 -1.99 -1.20 -13.69
N ALA A 95 -3.07 -1.40 -12.93
CA ALA A 95 -3.63 -0.42 -12.02
C ALA A 95 -3.23 -0.74 -10.58
N GLY A 96 -3.25 0.29 -9.74
CA GLY A 96 -2.98 0.21 -8.32
C GLY A 96 -3.65 1.34 -7.56
N VAL A 97 -3.43 1.37 -6.25
CA VAL A 97 -3.97 2.39 -5.34
C VAL A 97 -2.84 2.97 -4.50
N GLY A 98 -2.76 4.30 -4.43
CA GLY A 98 -1.95 5.00 -3.46
C GLY A 98 -2.80 5.36 -2.26
N LEU A 99 -2.30 5.10 -1.05
CA LEU A 99 -2.96 5.43 0.20
C LEU A 99 -2.19 6.55 0.91
N SER A 100 -2.91 7.47 1.53
CA SER A 100 -2.35 8.55 2.34
C SER A 100 -3.08 8.59 3.68
N PRO A 101 -2.40 8.24 4.79
CA PRO A 101 -3.01 8.34 6.09
C PRO A 101 -3.11 9.80 6.51
N THR A 102 -4.29 10.23 7.00
CA THR A 102 -4.37 11.52 7.70
C THR A 102 -4.04 11.28 9.17
N VAL A 103 -2.78 11.48 9.54
CA VAL A 103 -2.35 11.50 10.94
C VAL A 103 -2.72 12.88 11.49
N ARG A 104 -3.78 12.98 12.31
CA ARG A 104 -3.94 14.17 13.16
C ARG A 104 -2.99 13.99 14.34
N THR A 105 -1.88 14.71 14.32
CA THR A 105 -1.05 14.99 15.50
C THR A 105 -1.76 15.96 16.42
#